data_AF-A0A401W3F0-F1
#
_entry.id   AF-A0A401W3F0-F1
#
_cell.length_a   1.000
_cell.length_b   1.000
_cell.length_c   1.000
_cell.angle_alpha   90.00
_cell.angle_beta   90.00
_cell.angle_gamma   90.00
#
_symmetry.space_group_name_H-M   'P 1'
#
loop_
_entity.id
_entity.type
_entity.pdbx_description
1 polymer ?
#
loop_
_entity_poly.entity_id
_entity_poly.type
_entity_poly.pdbx_seq_one_letter_code
_entity_poly.pdbx_strand_id
1 'polypeptide(L)'
;MAVERVWLDVPFAEKDEAKKGGARWDPAARRWYAPRAGMAALHRWAAAPDVPDLLPGEDRGLGSGLFVDLVPRSCWFTNVRSCVAAKDWERLRRTITRRAGRRCETCGAAEDRDAKRWLEAHERWVFDDTARVQTLKRLICLCTDCHTVTHFGYALVRGLEARAFAHLVKVTGMTGDAARQHVRDAFDVWERRSRVTWELDLGILTKAGITLAPPPGAGARARTAEETLRRERERGRGR
;
A
#
# COMPACT_ATOMS: atom_id res chain seq x y z
N MET A 1 1.28 -36.22 20.43
CA MET A 1 0.12 -35.44 19.96
C MET A 1 0.66 -34.20 19.26
N ALA A 2 0.27 -33.96 18.00
CA ALA A 2 0.71 -32.76 17.29
C ALA A 2 0.17 -31.54 18.05
N VAL A 3 1.07 -30.64 18.43
CA VAL A 3 0.67 -29.40 19.12
C VAL A 3 -0.09 -28.55 18.10
N GLU A 4 -1.40 -28.41 18.29
CA GLU A 4 -2.25 -27.64 17.41
C GLU A 4 -1.92 -26.14 17.55
N ARG A 5 -1.05 -25.66 16.65
CA ARG A 5 -0.75 -24.23 16.55
C ARG A 5 -1.94 -23.50 15.95
N VAL A 6 -2.26 -22.33 16.49
CA VAL A 6 -3.35 -21.48 16.00
C VAL A 6 -2.77 -20.22 15.37
N TRP A 7 -3.13 -19.90 14.14
CA TRP A 7 -2.65 -18.70 13.47
C TRP A 7 -3.27 -17.43 14.04
N LEU A 8 -2.49 -16.35 14.02
CA LEU A 8 -2.88 -15.04 14.52
C LEU A 8 -2.69 -13.96 13.44
N ASP A 9 -3.56 -12.97 13.43
CA ASP A 9 -3.43 -11.74 12.67
C ASP A 9 -3.09 -10.60 13.63
N VAL A 10 -1.79 -10.45 13.91
CA VAL A 10 -1.25 -9.47 14.87
C VAL A 10 -0.76 -8.22 14.11
N PRO A 11 -1.40 -7.05 14.29
CA PRO A 11 -0.89 -5.79 13.77
C PRO A 11 0.55 -5.53 14.21
N PHE A 12 1.37 -4.95 13.34
CA PHE A 12 2.77 -4.67 13.67
C PHE A 12 2.95 -3.89 14.99
N ALA A 13 2.06 -2.93 15.28
CA ALA A 13 2.10 -2.12 16.51
C ALA A 13 1.84 -2.93 17.79
N GLU A 14 1.17 -4.09 17.67
CA GLU A 14 0.73 -4.92 18.81
C GLU A 14 1.60 -6.16 19.00
N LYS A 15 2.67 -6.30 18.19
CA LYS A 15 3.54 -7.50 18.18
C LYS A 15 4.18 -7.82 19.53
N ASP A 16 4.56 -6.79 20.28
CA ASP A 16 5.26 -6.96 21.56
C ASP A 16 4.28 -7.42 22.64
N GLU A 17 3.04 -6.94 22.59
CA GLU A 17 1.95 -7.41 23.45
C GLU A 17 1.58 -8.87 23.12
N ALA A 18 1.51 -9.22 21.83
CA ALA A 18 1.26 -10.61 21.42
C ALA A 18 2.37 -11.55 21.88
N LYS A 19 3.63 -11.12 21.73
CA LYS A 19 4.80 -11.88 22.21
C LYS A 19 4.75 -12.07 23.73
N LYS A 20 4.40 -11.03 24.49
CA LYS A 20 4.20 -11.10 25.95
C LYS A 20 3.07 -12.07 26.31
N GLY A 21 2.01 -12.13 25.51
CA GLY A 21 0.92 -13.09 25.62
C GLY A 21 1.28 -14.54 25.22
N GLY A 22 2.52 -14.79 24.79
CA GLY A 22 3.02 -16.12 24.44
C GLY A 22 2.97 -16.48 22.96
N ALA A 23 2.61 -15.53 22.08
CA ALA A 23 2.69 -15.74 20.64
C ALA A 23 4.13 -16.00 20.18
N ARG A 24 4.25 -16.69 19.05
CA ARG A 24 5.51 -17.03 18.38
C ARG A 24 5.43 -16.61 16.91
N TRP A 25 6.59 -16.35 16.30
CA TRP A 25 6.69 -15.94 14.90
C TRP A 25 7.20 -17.10 14.06
N ASP A 26 6.47 -17.45 13.00
CA ASP A 26 6.93 -18.39 11.98
C ASP A 26 7.56 -17.59 10.83
N PRO A 27 8.90 -17.68 10.60
CA PRO A 27 9.56 -16.92 9.54
C PRO A 27 9.23 -17.42 8.13
N ALA A 28 8.91 -18.70 7.95
CA ALA A 28 8.54 -19.27 6.66
C ALA A 28 7.14 -18.77 6.26
N ALA A 29 6.17 -18.93 7.16
CA ALA A 29 4.80 -18.44 6.96
C ALA A 29 4.70 -16.90 7.04
N ARG A 30 5.70 -16.25 7.65
CA ARG A 30 5.67 -14.83 8.04
C ARG A 30 4.39 -14.47 8.79
N ARG A 31 4.04 -15.30 9.77
CA ARG A 31 2.79 -15.17 10.52
C ARG A 31 3.00 -15.49 11.99
N TRP A 32 2.30 -14.75 12.83
CA TRP A 32 2.24 -15.02 14.26
C TRP A 32 1.35 -16.24 14.52
N TYR A 33 1.70 -17.03 15.53
CA TYR A 33 0.89 -18.16 15.97
C TYR A 33 0.91 -18.31 17.49
N ALA A 34 -0.20 -18.83 18.04
CA ALA A 34 -0.26 -19.34 19.39
C ALA A 34 0.33 -20.77 19.39
N PRO A 35 1.31 -21.08 20.27
CA PRO A 35 1.91 -22.40 20.33
C PRO A 35 0.96 -23.48 20.88
N ARG A 36 -0.19 -23.12 21.45
CA ARG A 36 -1.24 -24.03 21.91
C ARG A 36 -2.61 -23.37 21.79
N ALA A 37 -3.66 -24.16 21.61
CA ALA A 37 -5.04 -23.68 21.64
C ALA A 37 -5.45 -23.14 23.04
N GLY A 38 -6.49 -22.31 23.07
CA GLY A 38 -7.11 -21.81 24.32
C GLY A 38 -6.30 -20.74 25.08
N MET A 39 -5.31 -20.11 24.43
CA MET A 39 -4.57 -18.99 25.05
C MET A 39 -5.41 -17.71 25.04
N ALA A 40 -6.18 -17.47 26.11
CA ALA A 40 -7.08 -16.32 26.23
C ALA A 40 -6.42 -14.97 25.96
N ALA A 41 -5.16 -14.79 26.40
CA ALA A 41 -4.37 -13.59 26.15
C ALA A 41 -4.15 -13.28 24.65
N LEU A 42 -4.35 -14.26 23.76
CA LEU A 42 -4.15 -14.15 22.32
C LEU A 42 -5.47 -14.06 21.53
N HIS A 43 -6.63 -14.21 22.18
CA HIS A 43 -7.94 -14.29 21.49
C HIS A 43 -8.25 -13.08 20.60
N ARG A 44 -7.82 -11.86 20.99
CA ARG A 44 -8.05 -10.65 20.18
C ARG A 44 -7.38 -10.68 18.80
N TRP A 45 -6.33 -11.48 18.63
CA TRP A 45 -5.63 -11.65 17.35
C TRP A 45 -5.98 -12.95 16.63
N ALA A 46 -7.01 -13.67 17.07
CA ALA A 46 -7.44 -14.91 16.42
C ALA A 46 -7.59 -14.69 14.91
N ALA A 47 -7.01 -15.57 14.09
CA ALA A 47 -7.05 -15.42 12.64
C ALA A 47 -8.49 -15.25 12.12
N ALA A 48 -8.72 -14.25 11.27
CA ALA A 48 -9.93 -14.21 10.46
C ALA A 48 -9.76 -15.13 9.22
N PRO A 49 -10.83 -15.41 8.46
CA PRO A 49 -10.72 -16.17 7.22
C PRO A 49 -9.63 -15.62 6.30
N ASP A 50 -8.96 -16.47 5.53
CA ASP A 50 -7.92 -15.99 4.63
C ASP A 50 -8.53 -15.11 3.51
N VAL A 51 -7.78 -14.10 3.09
CA VAL A 51 -8.17 -13.24 1.96
C VAL A 51 -7.87 -13.98 0.67
N PRO A 52 -8.79 -14.00 -0.32
CA PRO A 52 -8.56 -14.71 -1.57
C PRO A 52 -7.37 -14.12 -2.34
N ASP A 53 -6.66 -14.99 -3.08
CA ASP A 53 -5.51 -14.60 -3.91
C ASP A 53 -5.89 -13.58 -4.98
N LEU A 54 -7.12 -13.67 -5.50
CA LEU A 54 -7.72 -12.68 -6.39
C LEU A 54 -8.88 -12.02 -5.64
N LEU A 55 -8.80 -10.70 -5.42
CA LEU A 55 -9.89 -10.00 -4.77
C LEU A 55 -11.10 -9.93 -5.72
N PRO A 56 -12.35 -10.00 -5.22
CA PRO A 56 -13.53 -9.91 -6.07
C PRO A 56 -13.56 -8.58 -6.84
N GLY A 57 -13.51 -8.65 -8.18
CA GLY A 57 -13.50 -7.48 -9.06
C GLY A 57 -12.16 -6.74 -9.16
N GLU A 58 -11.07 -7.33 -8.66
CA GLU A 58 -9.72 -6.82 -8.89
C GLU A 58 -9.25 -7.09 -10.33
N ASP A 59 -8.68 -6.05 -10.93
CA ASP A 59 -8.02 -6.12 -12.23
C ASP A 59 -6.51 -6.24 -12.02
N ARG A 60 -5.98 -7.46 -12.18
CA ARG A 60 -4.54 -7.74 -12.05
C ARG A 60 -3.73 -7.27 -13.27
N GLY A 61 -4.37 -6.88 -14.38
CA GLY A 61 -3.73 -6.27 -15.54
C GLY A 61 -3.57 -4.75 -15.39
N LEU A 62 -4.45 -4.10 -14.63
CA LEU A 62 -4.43 -2.65 -14.42
C LEU A 62 -3.11 -2.17 -13.81
N GLY A 63 -2.49 -1.16 -14.44
CA GLY A 63 -1.29 -0.53 -13.91
C GLY A 63 -0.10 -1.49 -13.80
N SER A 64 0.03 -2.38 -14.80
CA SER A 64 1.20 -3.25 -14.97
C SER A 64 2.41 -2.47 -15.48
N GLY A 65 3.61 -2.94 -15.13
CA GLY A 65 4.86 -2.21 -15.39
C GLY A 65 5.10 -1.07 -14.39
N LEU A 66 6.25 -0.41 -14.53
CA LEU A 66 6.62 0.71 -13.67
C LEU A 66 6.27 2.05 -14.33
N PHE A 67 5.54 2.90 -13.61
CA PHE A 67 5.24 4.26 -14.04
C PHE A 67 5.00 5.15 -12.83
N VAL A 68 5.12 6.46 -13.05
CA VAL A 68 4.71 7.51 -12.11
C VAL A 68 3.19 7.54 -12.03
N ASP A 69 2.63 7.29 -10.84
CA ASP A 69 1.18 7.21 -10.58
C ASP A 69 0.85 8.09 -9.37
N LEU A 70 0.67 9.39 -9.63
CA LEU A 70 0.43 10.36 -8.59
C LEU A 70 -1.04 10.35 -8.21
N VAL A 71 -1.31 9.99 -6.95
CA VAL A 71 -2.65 10.11 -6.36
C VAL A 71 -2.99 11.60 -6.19
N PRO A 72 -4.21 12.05 -6.52
CA PRO A 72 -4.63 13.44 -6.36
C PRO A 72 -4.46 13.95 -4.93
N ARG A 73 -4.17 15.25 -4.77
CA ARG A 73 -4.01 15.86 -3.44
C ARG A 73 -5.23 15.63 -2.54
N SER A 74 -6.43 15.74 -3.08
CA SER A 74 -7.68 15.53 -2.35
C SER A 74 -7.85 14.11 -1.78
N CYS A 75 -7.02 13.15 -2.22
CA CYS A 75 -7.02 11.76 -1.79
C CYS A 75 -5.73 11.36 -1.06
N TRP A 76 -4.83 12.31 -0.78
CA TRP A 76 -3.61 12.02 -0.03
C TRP A 76 -3.93 11.63 1.42
N PHE A 77 -3.17 10.65 1.92
CA PHE A 77 -3.31 10.05 3.26
C PHE A 77 -4.56 9.19 3.50
N THR A 78 -5.39 8.93 2.49
CA THR A 78 -6.38 7.83 2.48
C THR A 78 -5.92 6.64 1.65
N ASN A 79 -4.81 6.04 2.06
CA ASN A 79 -4.40 4.73 1.56
C ASN A 79 -5.27 3.63 2.20
N VAL A 80 -5.28 2.44 1.61
CA VAL A 80 -6.08 1.31 2.09
C VAL A 80 -5.72 0.96 3.53
N ARG A 81 -4.43 1.05 3.91
CA ARG A 81 -3.99 0.81 5.30
C ARG A 81 -4.74 1.69 6.31
N SER A 82 -5.04 2.94 5.97
CA SER A 82 -5.79 3.87 6.83
C SER A 82 -7.30 3.66 6.80
N CYS A 83 -7.81 2.97 5.77
CA CYS A 83 -9.25 2.75 5.54
C CYS A 83 -9.72 1.36 5.96
N VAL A 84 -8.87 0.54 6.60
CA VAL A 84 -9.20 -0.83 7.02
C VAL A 84 -8.78 -1.06 8.47
N ALA A 85 -9.41 -2.03 9.14
CA ALA A 85 -8.97 -2.47 10.45
C ALA A 85 -7.51 -2.95 10.40
N ALA A 86 -6.71 -2.64 11.43
CA ALA A 86 -5.28 -2.97 11.45
C ALA A 86 -5.01 -4.48 11.28
N LYS A 87 -5.90 -5.32 11.82
CA LYS A 87 -5.89 -6.78 11.63
C LYS A 87 -6.06 -7.18 10.16
N ASP A 88 -6.95 -6.50 9.44
CA ASP A 88 -7.23 -6.77 8.04
C ASP A 88 -6.16 -6.22 7.11
N TRP A 89 -5.50 -5.13 7.50
CA TRP A 89 -4.28 -4.69 6.82
C TRP A 89 -3.20 -5.77 6.82
N GLU A 90 -2.97 -6.45 7.95
CA GLU A 90 -1.98 -7.54 8.00
C GLU A 90 -2.38 -8.73 7.11
N ARG A 91 -3.67 -9.06 7.06
CA ARG A 91 -4.22 -10.10 6.15
C ARG A 91 -3.97 -9.74 4.69
N LEU A 92 -4.28 -8.49 4.30
CA LEU A 92 -4.06 -7.98 2.94
C LEU A 92 -2.57 -7.98 2.58
N ARG A 93 -1.73 -7.35 3.41
CA ARG A 93 -0.28 -7.23 3.17
C ARG A 93 0.39 -8.60 2.97
N ARG A 94 0.02 -9.57 3.82
CA ARG A 94 0.50 -10.95 3.72
C ARG A 94 0.06 -11.61 2.41
N THR A 95 -1.19 -11.45 2.03
CA THR A 95 -1.75 -12.04 0.79
C THR A 95 -1.09 -11.43 -0.44
N ILE A 96 -0.96 -10.10 -0.49
CA ILE A 96 -0.34 -9.35 -1.60
C ILE A 96 1.12 -9.78 -1.81
N THR A 97 1.91 -9.83 -0.75
CA THR A 97 3.32 -10.24 -0.85
C THR A 97 3.48 -11.74 -1.17
N ARG A 98 2.60 -12.60 -0.65
CA ARG A 98 2.61 -14.05 -0.94
C ARG A 98 2.26 -14.33 -2.40
N ARG A 99 1.14 -13.78 -2.91
CA ARG A 99 0.68 -14.01 -4.29
C ARG A 99 1.63 -13.44 -5.34
N ALA A 100 2.40 -12.41 -4.98
CA ALA A 100 3.48 -11.88 -5.81
C ALA A 100 4.78 -12.71 -5.75
N GLY A 101 4.76 -13.90 -5.11
CA GLY A 101 5.94 -14.75 -4.97
C GLY A 101 7.08 -14.10 -4.17
N ARG A 102 6.75 -13.12 -3.31
CA ARG A 102 7.71 -12.28 -2.56
C ARG A 102 8.70 -11.57 -3.47
N ARG A 103 8.21 -11.09 -4.60
CA ARG A 103 8.94 -10.27 -5.55
C ARG A 103 8.10 -9.07 -5.95
N CYS A 104 8.78 -8.01 -6.34
CA CYS A 104 8.14 -6.85 -6.92
C CYS A 104 7.47 -7.25 -8.24
N GLU A 105 6.19 -6.92 -8.40
CA GLU A 105 5.41 -7.24 -9.61
C GLU A 105 5.82 -6.41 -10.82
N THR A 106 6.65 -5.37 -10.66
CA THR A 106 7.12 -4.52 -11.76
C THR A 106 8.56 -4.82 -12.18
N CYS A 107 9.49 -4.95 -11.24
CA CYS A 107 10.91 -5.18 -11.53
C CYS A 107 11.44 -6.56 -11.14
N GLY A 108 10.63 -7.42 -10.50
CA GLY A 108 11.03 -8.76 -10.06
C GLY A 108 11.98 -8.82 -8.85
N ALA A 109 12.42 -7.67 -8.32
CA ALA A 109 13.31 -7.61 -7.17
C ALA A 109 12.67 -8.21 -5.90
N ALA A 110 13.45 -8.99 -5.17
CA ALA A 110 13.08 -9.48 -3.83
C ALA A 110 13.43 -8.44 -2.75
N GLU A 111 12.91 -8.66 -1.53
CA GLU A 111 13.37 -7.94 -0.34
C GLU A 111 14.86 -8.13 -0.11
N ASP A 112 15.52 -7.08 0.38
CA ASP A 112 16.95 -7.05 0.66
C ASP A 112 17.19 -6.06 1.79
N ARG A 113 17.55 -6.58 2.97
CA ARG A 113 17.63 -5.78 4.20
C ARG A 113 18.88 -4.89 4.19
N ASP A 114 19.96 -5.36 3.59
CA ASP A 114 21.23 -4.64 3.52
C ASP A 114 21.10 -3.43 2.57
N ALA A 115 20.44 -3.64 1.42
CA ALA A 115 20.08 -2.56 0.51
C ALA A 115 18.88 -1.70 0.98
N LYS A 116 18.29 -2.03 2.15
CA LYS A 116 17.06 -1.40 2.68
C LYS A 116 15.89 -1.40 1.67
N ARG A 117 15.77 -2.47 0.89
CA ARG A 117 14.69 -2.69 -0.08
C ARG A 117 13.63 -3.60 0.55
N TRP A 118 12.44 -3.04 0.76
CA TRP A 118 11.29 -3.77 1.27
C TRP A 118 10.28 -4.03 0.17
N LEU A 119 9.31 -4.90 0.44
CA LEU A 119 8.12 -5.08 -0.39
C LEU A 119 6.92 -4.41 0.27
N GLU A 120 6.26 -3.59 -0.51
CA GLU A 120 5.21 -2.67 -0.09
C GLU A 120 3.95 -2.97 -0.93
N ALA A 121 2.80 -2.98 -0.28
CA ALA A 121 1.53 -3.04 -0.97
C ALA A 121 1.15 -1.63 -1.45
N HIS A 122 0.72 -1.51 -2.69
CA HIS A 122 0.38 -0.25 -3.32
C HIS A 122 -0.96 -0.35 -4.06
N GLU A 123 -1.74 0.72 -4.03
CA GLU A 123 -3.05 0.79 -4.65
C GLU A 123 -3.00 1.29 -6.10
N ARG A 124 -3.69 0.61 -7.03
CA ARG A 124 -4.04 1.20 -8.34
C ARG A 124 -5.51 1.56 -8.37
N TRP A 125 -5.76 2.75 -8.90
CA TRP A 125 -7.06 3.40 -8.91
C TRP A 125 -7.54 3.64 -10.34
N VAL A 126 -8.85 3.51 -10.54
CA VAL A 126 -9.53 4.08 -11.70
C VAL A 126 -10.33 5.30 -11.23
N PHE A 127 -10.31 6.35 -12.04
CA PHE A 127 -11.00 7.61 -11.77
C PHE A 127 -12.10 7.79 -12.80
N ASP A 128 -13.32 7.99 -12.33
CA ASP A 128 -14.46 8.41 -13.14
C ASP A 128 -14.69 9.91 -12.91
N ASP A 129 -14.22 10.75 -13.85
CA ASP A 129 -14.31 12.20 -13.75
C ASP A 129 -15.77 12.72 -13.74
N THR A 130 -16.70 11.99 -14.37
CA THR A 130 -18.12 12.38 -14.45
C THR A 130 -18.82 12.11 -13.11
N ALA A 131 -18.68 10.88 -12.61
CA ALA A 131 -19.25 10.49 -11.32
C ALA A 131 -18.46 11.04 -10.13
N ARG A 132 -17.22 11.51 -10.37
CA ARG A 132 -16.24 11.92 -9.35
C ARG A 132 -15.95 10.81 -8.34
N VAL A 133 -15.76 9.60 -8.84
CA VAL A 133 -15.46 8.40 -8.03
C VAL A 133 -14.04 7.89 -8.31
N GLN A 134 -13.27 7.69 -7.25
CA GLN A 134 -12.00 6.98 -7.24
C GLN A 134 -12.25 5.54 -6.77
N THR A 135 -12.03 4.57 -7.65
CA THR A 135 -12.29 3.15 -7.37
C THR A 135 -11.00 2.36 -7.21
N LEU A 136 -10.86 1.64 -6.10
CA LEU A 136 -9.76 0.72 -5.91
C LEU A 136 -9.95 -0.48 -6.84
N LYS A 137 -9.01 -0.69 -7.75
CA LYS A 137 -9.09 -1.79 -8.72
C LYS A 137 -7.97 -2.80 -8.60
N ARG A 138 -6.84 -2.46 -7.96
CA ARG A 138 -5.75 -3.41 -7.73
C ARG A 138 -4.96 -3.09 -6.48
N LEU A 139 -4.50 -4.14 -5.79
CA LEU A 139 -3.41 -4.06 -4.83
C LEU A 139 -2.18 -4.77 -5.39
N ILE A 140 -1.11 -4.02 -5.65
CA ILE A 140 0.12 -4.51 -6.28
C ILE A 140 1.28 -4.53 -5.27
N CYS A 141 2.15 -5.54 -5.36
CA CYS A 141 3.38 -5.61 -4.57
C CYS A 141 4.54 -4.91 -5.29
N LEU A 142 5.06 -3.84 -4.71
CA LEU A 142 6.20 -3.07 -5.23
C LEU A 142 7.40 -3.15 -4.30
N CYS A 143 8.62 -3.13 -4.84
CA CYS A 143 9.80 -2.88 -4.01
C CYS A 143 9.91 -1.38 -3.69
N THR A 144 10.70 -1.02 -2.67
CA THR A 144 10.92 0.37 -2.26
C THR A 144 11.32 1.30 -3.41
N ASP A 145 12.18 0.86 -4.33
CA ASP A 145 12.59 1.70 -5.47
C ASP A 145 11.43 1.93 -6.46
N CYS A 146 10.68 0.88 -6.83
CA CYS A 146 9.50 0.98 -7.69
C CYS A 146 8.38 1.80 -7.02
N HIS A 147 8.16 1.59 -5.72
CA HIS A 147 7.19 2.35 -4.94
C HIS A 147 7.54 3.84 -4.90
N THR A 148 8.83 4.17 -4.76
CA THR A 148 9.35 5.55 -4.82
C THR A 148 9.12 6.19 -6.19
N VAL A 149 9.33 5.45 -7.29
CA VAL A 149 9.03 5.93 -8.65
C VAL A 149 7.55 6.19 -8.85
N THR A 150 6.71 5.27 -8.42
CA THR A 150 5.26 5.42 -8.48
C THR A 150 4.81 6.68 -7.72
N HIS A 151 5.38 6.95 -6.55
CA HIS A 151 5.18 8.19 -5.78
C HIS A 151 6.19 9.29 -6.09
N PHE A 152 6.45 9.57 -7.37
CA PHE A 152 7.51 10.50 -7.80
C PHE A 152 7.42 11.89 -7.17
N GLY A 153 6.21 12.43 -6.98
CA GLY A 153 5.99 13.71 -6.31
C GLY A 153 6.50 13.75 -4.86
N TYR A 154 6.40 12.63 -4.14
CA TYR A 154 6.99 12.49 -2.81
C TYR A 154 8.51 12.33 -2.88
N ALA A 155 9.02 11.62 -3.89
CA ALA A 155 10.45 11.50 -4.13
C ALA A 155 11.13 12.87 -4.35
N LEU A 156 10.49 13.78 -5.10
CA LEU A 156 10.95 15.17 -5.27
C LEU A 156 11.08 15.89 -3.91
N VAL A 157 10.03 15.85 -3.09
CA VAL A 157 10.01 16.50 -1.75
C VAL A 157 11.08 15.93 -0.81
N ARG A 158 11.50 14.69 -1.03
CA ARG A 158 12.54 14.01 -0.23
C ARG A 158 13.94 14.10 -0.83
N GLY A 159 14.13 14.77 -1.97
CA GLY A 159 15.42 14.85 -2.66
C GLY A 159 15.87 13.51 -3.25
N LEU A 160 14.95 12.60 -3.54
CA LEU A 160 15.20 11.27 -4.11
C LEU A 160 14.95 11.20 -5.62
N GLU A 161 14.72 12.34 -6.27
CA GLU A 161 14.36 12.46 -7.68
C GLU A 161 15.33 11.71 -8.60
N ALA A 162 16.64 12.01 -8.51
CA ALA A 162 17.63 11.42 -9.41
C ALA A 162 17.65 9.89 -9.32
N ARG A 163 17.50 9.34 -8.10
CA ARG A 163 17.42 7.89 -7.88
C ARG A 163 16.13 7.31 -8.47
N ALA A 164 14.99 7.95 -8.22
CA ALA A 164 13.71 7.51 -8.76
C ALA A 164 13.74 7.54 -10.29
N PHE A 165 14.21 8.63 -10.89
CA PHE A 165 14.30 8.78 -12.34
C PHE A 165 15.21 7.73 -12.98
N ALA A 166 16.39 7.48 -12.40
CA ALA A 166 17.30 6.43 -12.87
C ALA A 166 16.65 5.04 -12.77
N HIS A 167 15.90 4.77 -11.70
CA HIS A 167 15.19 3.49 -11.54
C HIS A 167 14.04 3.34 -12.54
N LEU A 168 13.29 4.42 -12.82
CA LEU A 168 12.25 4.44 -13.85
C LEU A 168 12.84 4.02 -15.19
N VAL A 169 13.87 4.73 -15.66
CA VAL A 169 14.57 4.43 -16.93
C VAL A 169 15.08 2.99 -16.96
N LYS A 170 15.73 2.53 -15.88
CA LYS A 170 16.28 1.18 -15.79
C LYS A 170 15.21 0.09 -15.97
N VAL A 171 14.05 0.25 -15.34
CA VAL A 171 13.02 -0.79 -15.32
C VAL A 171 12.13 -0.73 -16.58
N THR A 172 11.85 0.46 -17.09
CA THR A 172 10.97 0.62 -18.26
C THR A 172 11.71 0.57 -19.59
N GLY A 173 13.02 0.80 -19.61
CA GLY A 173 13.80 0.96 -20.83
C GLY A 173 13.52 2.26 -21.59
N MET A 174 12.75 3.18 -21.01
CA MET A 174 12.49 4.50 -21.61
C MET A 174 13.80 5.27 -21.84
N THR A 175 13.90 6.01 -22.94
CA THR A 175 14.96 7.01 -23.08
C THR A 175 14.80 8.11 -22.02
N GLY A 176 15.87 8.84 -21.73
CA GLY A 176 15.80 9.96 -20.78
C GLY A 176 14.73 10.99 -21.15
N ASP A 177 14.54 11.29 -22.44
CA ASP A 177 13.51 12.23 -22.88
C ASP A 177 12.10 11.66 -22.74
N ALA A 178 11.89 10.39 -23.09
CA ALA A 178 10.62 9.72 -22.90
C ALA A 178 10.23 9.63 -21.42
N ALA A 179 11.18 9.31 -20.53
CA ALA A 179 10.95 9.26 -19.09
C ALA A 179 10.64 10.66 -18.51
N ARG A 180 11.30 11.72 -19.00
CA ARG A 180 10.97 13.10 -18.63
C ARG A 180 9.57 13.49 -19.07
N GLN A 181 9.17 13.11 -20.29
CA GLN A 181 7.81 13.35 -20.79
C GLN A 181 6.78 12.60 -19.95
N HIS A 182 7.02 11.31 -19.66
CA HIS A 182 6.18 10.49 -18.79
C HIS A 182 5.94 11.15 -17.43
N VAL A 183 7.01 11.68 -16.80
CA VAL A 183 6.89 12.38 -15.53
C VAL A 183 6.02 13.62 -15.68
N ARG A 184 6.24 14.46 -16.70
CA ARG A 184 5.41 15.66 -16.96
C ARG A 184 3.94 15.31 -17.14
N ASP A 185 3.63 14.34 -18.00
CA ASP A 185 2.26 13.90 -18.27
C ASP A 185 1.54 13.44 -16.98
N ALA A 186 2.27 12.72 -16.12
CA ALA A 186 1.75 12.27 -14.83
C ALA A 186 1.45 13.44 -13.88
N PHE A 187 2.28 14.49 -13.87
CA PHE A 187 2.02 15.72 -13.12
C PHE A 187 0.83 16.51 -13.67
N ASP A 188 0.65 16.55 -14.98
CA ASP A 188 -0.50 17.22 -15.60
C ASP A 188 -1.82 16.52 -15.23
N VAL A 189 -1.84 15.18 -15.27
CA VAL A 189 -2.99 14.37 -14.80
C VAL A 189 -3.25 14.64 -13.32
N TRP A 190 -2.21 14.63 -12.50
CA TRP A 190 -2.32 14.90 -11.07
C TRP A 190 -2.88 16.29 -10.78
N GLU A 191 -2.43 17.33 -11.51
CA GLU A 191 -2.91 18.69 -11.31
C GLU A 191 -4.41 18.78 -11.62
N ARG A 192 -4.85 18.23 -12.76
CA ARG A 192 -6.28 18.20 -13.13
C ARG A 192 -7.12 17.50 -12.08
N ARG A 193 -6.74 16.28 -11.68
CA ARG A 193 -7.52 15.49 -10.70
C ARG A 193 -7.48 16.08 -9.30
N SER A 194 -6.43 16.82 -8.94
CA SER A 194 -6.31 17.49 -7.65
C SER A 194 -7.22 18.72 -7.48
N ARG A 195 -7.94 19.12 -8.53
CA ARG A 195 -8.99 20.18 -8.48
C ARG A 195 -10.36 19.62 -8.12
N VAL A 196 -10.49 18.31 -8.02
CA VAL A 196 -11.75 17.60 -7.80
C VAL A 196 -11.70 16.90 -6.45
N THR A 197 -12.83 16.89 -5.76
CA THR A 197 -13.06 16.06 -4.58
C THR A 197 -13.67 14.73 -5.04
N TRP A 198 -13.04 13.62 -4.65
CA TRP A 198 -13.40 12.28 -5.11
C TRP A 198 -14.11 11.49 -4.00
N GLU A 199 -15.22 10.86 -4.34
CA GLU A 199 -15.77 9.76 -3.55
C GLU A 199 -14.91 8.50 -3.71
N LEU A 200 -14.90 7.65 -2.67
CA LEU A 200 -14.02 6.49 -2.61
C LEU A 200 -14.83 5.20 -2.69
N ASP A 201 -14.53 4.38 -3.70
CA ASP A 201 -15.07 3.02 -3.81
C ASP A 201 -13.97 2.00 -3.43
N LEU A 202 -14.18 1.33 -2.30
CA LEU A 202 -13.35 0.25 -1.77
C LEU A 202 -14.04 -1.12 -1.87
N GLY A 203 -15.01 -1.28 -2.77
CA GLY A 203 -15.88 -2.45 -2.85
C GLY A 203 -15.15 -3.77 -3.01
N ILE A 204 -13.96 -3.79 -3.65
CA ILE A 204 -13.15 -5.02 -3.77
C ILE A 204 -12.67 -5.54 -2.39
N LEU A 205 -12.53 -4.66 -1.40
CA LEU A 205 -12.10 -5.02 -0.05
C LEU A 205 -13.27 -5.60 0.76
N THR A 206 -14.40 -4.90 0.79
CA THR A 206 -15.57 -5.36 1.56
C THR A 206 -16.10 -6.69 1.03
N LYS A 207 -16.12 -6.88 -0.30
CA LYS A 207 -16.47 -8.16 -0.94
C LYS A 207 -15.48 -9.28 -0.61
N ALA A 208 -14.24 -8.95 -0.25
CA ALA A 208 -13.21 -9.91 0.20
C ALA A 208 -13.24 -10.18 1.72
N GLY A 209 -14.25 -9.69 2.45
CA GLY A 209 -14.33 -9.85 3.90
C GLY A 209 -13.31 -9.00 4.67
N ILE A 210 -12.99 -7.81 4.14
CA ILE A 210 -12.19 -6.79 4.82
C ILE A 210 -13.09 -5.79 5.52
N THR A 211 -12.83 -5.57 6.80
CA THR A 211 -13.50 -4.57 7.63
C THR A 211 -12.91 -3.20 7.34
N LEU A 212 -13.75 -2.27 6.86
CA LEU A 212 -13.33 -0.88 6.69
C LEU A 212 -13.26 -0.17 8.04
N ALA A 213 -12.20 0.62 8.23
CA ALA A 213 -12.19 1.71 9.18
C ALA A 213 -12.71 2.93 8.40
N PRO A 214 -13.92 3.45 8.68
CA PRO A 214 -14.57 4.42 7.81
C PRO A 214 -13.65 5.61 7.52
N PRO A 215 -13.28 5.86 6.24
CA PRO A 215 -12.49 7.04 5.92
C PRO A 215 -13.32 8.29 6.24
N PRO A 216 -12.69 9.41 6.63
CA PRO A 216 -13.38 10.69 6.70
C PRO A 216 -14.10 10.98 5.38
N GLY A 217 -15.22 11.70 5.39
CA GLY A 217 -15.92 12.09 4.15
C GLY A 217 -15.02 12.89 3.18
N ALA A 218 -15.36 12.91 1.89
CA ALA A 218 -14.47 13.42 0.84
C ALA A 218 -13.96 14.85 1.08
N GLY A 219 -14.83 15.76 1.54
CA GLY A 219 -14.43 17.12 1.89
C GLY A 219 -13.49 17.21 3.11
N ALA A 220 -13.60 16.29 4.07
CA ALA A 220 -12.68 16.23 5.20
C ALA A 220 -11.31 15.69 4.78
N ARG A 221 -11.26 14.67 3.91
CA ARG A 221 -10.01 14.14 3.35
C ARG A 221 -9.20 15.21 2.63
N ALA A 222 -9.88 15.99 1.78
CA ALA A 222 -9.25 17.08 1.05
C ALA A 222 -8.57 18.09 1.97
N ARG A 223 -9.26 18.53 3.05
CA ARG A 223 -8.68 19.46 4.04
C ARG A 223 -7.48 18.86 4.78
N THR A 224 -7.59 17.62 5.25
CA THR A 224 -6.47 16.94 5.96
C THR A 224 -5.24 16.80 5.06
N ALA A 225 -5.43 16.51 3.78
CA ALA A 225 -4.34 16.42 2.82
C ALA A 225 -3.63 17.78 2.60
N GLU A 226 -4.39 18.87 2.48
CA GLU A 226 -3.84 20.23 2.35
C GLU A 226 -3.02 20.63 3.58
N GLU A 227 -3.54 20.39 4.78
CA GLU A 227 -2.84 20.69 6.03
C GLU A 227 -1.54 19.89 6.19
N THR A 228 -1.58 18.60 5.87
CA THR A 228 -0.41 17.73 5.97
C THR A 228 0.66 18.15 4.97
N LEU A 229 0.26 18.52 3.76
CA LEU A 229 1.18 19.05 2.75
C LEU A 229 1.89 20.32 3.17
N ARG A 230 1.16 21.23 3.79
CA ARG A 230 1.72 22.47 4.32
C ARG A 230 2.82 22.14 5.34
N ARG A 231 2.56 21.22 6.27
CA ARG A 231 3.53 20.79 7.29
C ARG A 231 4.78 20.13 6.69
N GLU A 232 4.62 19.26 5.69
CA GLU A 232 5.77 18.60 5.04
C GLU A 232 6.64 19.60 4.25
N ARG A 233 6.02 20.61 3.60
CA ARG A 233 6.74 21.69 2.92
C ARG A 233 7.51 22.58 3.90
N GLU A 234 6.94 22.89 5.06
CA GLU A 234 7.60 23.65 6.13
C GLU A 234 8.81 22.89 6.69
N ARG A 235 8.67 21.57 6.90
CA ARG A 235 9.78 20.70 7.35
C ARG A 235 10.89 20.54 6.32
N GLY A 236 10.56 20.62 5.03
CA GLY A 236 11.54 20.55 3.94
C GLY A 236 12.31 21.86 3.70
N ARG A 237 11.73 23.02 4.05
CA ARG A 237 12.37 24.34 3.90
C ARG A 237 13.34 24.69 5.04
N GLY A 238 13.29 23.95 6.15
CA GLY A 238 14.20 24.11 7.29
C GLY A 238 15.43 23.20 7.26
N ARG A 239 15.74 22.58 6.12
CA ARG A 239 16.93 21.74 5.90
C ARG A 239 17.78 22.28 4.77
#